data_AF-A0A929HCH3-F1
#
_entry.id   AF-A0A929HCH3-F1
#
_cell.length_a   1.000
_cell.length_b   1.000
_cell.length_c   1.000
_cell.angle_alpha   90.00
_cell.angle_beta   90.00
_cell.angle_gamma   90.00
#
_symmetry.space_group_name_H-M   'P 1'
#
loop_
_entity.id
_entity.type
_entity.pdbx_description
1 polymer ?
#
loop_
_entity_poly.entity_id
_entity_poly.type
_entity_poly.pdbx_seq_one_letter_code
_entity_poly.pdbx_strand_id
1 'polypeptide(L)'
;MRKIDRRIVIIVSVIFILGLAYGLMRFLIAQKEEPPVRRSLESRRYVKVESVKYSSISSSISETGRLSSIAEIDIVAEASGKIEGGQVSLKKGARFSKGDVLFVVYPDEAILSLKARKSQYQNILASIIPDLVIDYPEAEEAFGQ
;
A
#
# COMPACT_ATOMS: atom_id res chain seq x y z
N MET A 1 29.38 -103.01 77.55
CA MET A 1 28.40 -102.01 77.05
C MET A 1 28.55 -100.72 77.87
N ARG A 2 29.32 -99.73 77.39
CA ARG A 2 29.45 -98.43 78.09
C ARG A 2 28.35 -97.51 77.58
N LYS A 3 27.40 -97.18 78.45
CA LYS A 3 26.22 -96.35 78.15
C LYS A 3 26.71 -94.93 77.81
N ILE A 4 26.47 -94.48 76.58
CA ILE A 4 26.70 -93.11 76.17
C ILE A 4 25.62 -92.24 76.80
N ASP A 5 26.02 -91.25 77.60
CA ASP A 5 25.07 -90.32 78.22
C ASP A 5 24.32 -89.54 77.14
N ARG A 6 22.99 -89.59 77.20
CA ARG A 6 22.04 -88.99 76.23
C ARG A 6 22.31 -87.50 75.97
N ARG A 7 22.96 -86.79 76.92
CA ARG A 7 23.35 -85.37 76.81
C ARG A 7 24.47 -85.13 75.79
N ILE A 8 25.44 -86.05 75.66
CA ILE A 8 26.57 -85.89 74.74
C ILE A 8 26.11 -86.02 73.29
N VAL A 9 25.19 -86.95 73.01
CA VAL A 9 24.62 -87.14 71.67
C VAL A 9 23.87 -85.89 71.20
N ILE A 10 23.13 -85.23 72.09
CA ILE A 10 22.39 -83.99 71.78
C ILE A 10 23.35 -82.83 71.48
N ILE A 11 24.42 -82.68 72.26
CA ILE A 11 25.39 -81.60 72.04
C ILE A 11 26.11 -81.77 70.69
N VAL A 12 26.52 -82.99 70.35
CA VAL A 12 27.19 -83.27 69.06
C VAL A 12 26.24 -83.04 67.88
N SER A 13 24.96 -83.43 67.98
CA SER A 13 24.00 -83.20 66.89
C SER A 13 23.73 -81.72 66.65
N VAL A 14 23.67 -80.91 67.72
CA VAL A 14 23.44 -79.45 67.59
C VAL A 14 24.65 -78.77 66.94
N ILE A 15 25.87 -79.14 67.34
CA ILE A 15 27.10 -78.61 66.73
C ILE A 15 27.17 -79.00 65.24
N PHE A 16 26.80 -80.23 64.90
CA PHE A 16 26.79 -80.68 63.50
C PHE A 16 25.78 -79.89 62.65
N ILE A 17 24.56 -79.68 63.14
CA ILE A 17 23.52 -78.91 62.44
C ILE A 17 23.95 -77.45 62.23
N LEU A 18 24.53 -76.81 63.24
CA LEU A 18 25.02 -75.43 63.14
C LEU A 18 26.17 -75.30 62.14
N GLY A 19 27.11 -76.25 62.14
CA GLY A 19 28.21 -76.28 61.18
C GLY A 19 27.72 -76.45 59.73
N LEU A 20 26.74 -77.33 59.52
CA LEU A 20 26.17 -77.60 58.20
C LEU A 20 25.37 -76.39 57.67
N ALA A 21 24.60 -75.73 58.54
CA ALA A 21 23.87 -74.51 58.20
C ALA A 21 24.79 -73.35 57.79
N TYR A 22 25.90 -73.16 58.53
CA TYR A 22 26.88 -72.12 58.21
C TYR A 22 27.60 -72.39 56.87
N GLY A 23 27.94 -73.65 56.60
CA GLY A 23 28.58 -74.05 55.33
C GLY A 23 27.69 -73.78 54.11
N LEU A 24 26.41 -74.13 54.19
CA LEU A 24 25.45 -73.90 53.09
C LEU A 24 25.26 -72.40 52.81
N MET A 25 25.17 -71.57 53.84
CA MET A 25 25.01 -70.12 53.69
C MET A 25 26.17 -69.48 52.93
N ARG A 26 27.42 -69.86 53.28
CA ARG A 26 28.62 -69.37 52.60
C ARG A 26 28.66 -69.78 51.13
N PHE A 27 28.22 -71.00 50.82
CA PHE A 27 28.17 -71.49 49.44
C PHE A 27 27.15 -70.73 48.58
N LEU A 28 25.96 -70.43 49.12
CA LEU A 28 24.93 -69.67 48.38
C LEU A 28 25.31 -68.21 48.12
N ILE A 29 26.01 -67.56 49.05
CA ILE A 29 26.45 -66.17 48.86
C ILE A 29 27.52 -66.07 47.77
N ALA A 30 28.42 -67.05 47.68
CA ALA A 30 29.49 -67.06 46.69
C ALA A 30 29.00 -67.25 45.25
N GLN A 31 27.80 -67.81 45.04
CA GLN A 31 27.22 -67.99 43.71
C GLN A 31 26.42 -66.79 43.19
N LYS A 32 26.30 -65.71 43.97
CA LYS A 32 25.54 -64.54 43.54
C LYS A 32 26.44 -63.58 42.77
N GLU A 33 26.29 -63.53 41.45
CA GLU A 33 27.00 -62.56 40.60
C GLU A 33 26.49 -61.13 40.83
N GLU A 34 27.40 -60.16 40.82
CA GLU A 34 27.09 -58.75 41.07
C GLU A 34 26.33 -58.11 39.89
N PRO A 35 25.29 -57.29 40.15
CA PRO A 35 24.43 -56.77 39.10
C PRO A 35 25.13 -55.71 38.22
N PRO A 36 24.88 -55.69 36.89
CA PRO A 36 25.54 -54.76 35.99
C PRO A 36 25.03 -53.32 36.14
N VAL A 37 25.95 -52.36 36.17
CA VAL A 37 25.66 -50.92 36.34
C VAL A 37 25.09 -50.33 35.04
N ARG A 38 23.85 -49.82 35.10
CA ARG A 38 23.18 -49.17 33.96
C ARG A 38 23.65 -47.71 33.83
N ARG A 39 24.24 -47.34 32.70
CA ARG A 39 24.60 -45.94 32.39
C ARG A 39 23.34 -45.11 32.14
N SER A 40 23.26 -43.92 32.73
CA SER A 40 22.14 -42.99 32.56
C SER A 40 22.13 -42.42 31.14
N LEU A 41 21.04 -42.62 30.42
CA LEU A 41 20.79 -41.93 29.16
C LEU A 41 20.43 -40.47 29.48
N GLU A 42 21.29 -39.52 29.10
CA GLU A 42 20.96 -38.10 29.21
C GLU A 42 19.75 -37.80 28.32
N SER A 43 18.58 -37.57 28.92
CA SER A 43 17.37 -37.23 28.18
C SER A 43 17.49 -35.81 27.63
N ARG A 44 17.70 -35.66 26.32
CA ARG A 44 17.61 -34.35 25.66
C ARG A 44 16.14 -34.06 25.34
N ARG A 45 15.62 -32.98 25.93
CA ARG A 45 14.24 -32.52 25.70
C ARG A 45 14.21 -31.67 24.44
N TYR A 46 13.44 -32.09 23.45
CA TYR A 46 13.16 -31.30 22.26
C TYR A 46 11.86 -30.53 22.43
N VAL A 47 11.84 -29.29 21.92
CA VAL A 47 10.66 -28.44 21.89
C VAL A 47 10.38 -28.06 20.44
N LYS A 48 9.09 -27.93 20.11
CA LYS A 48 8.67 -27.53 18.77
C LYS A 48 8.72 -26.01 18.67
N VAL A 49 9.46 -25.49 17.69
CA VAL A 49 9.55 -24.06 17.40
C VAL A 49 9.10 -23.78 15.97
N GLU A 50 8.55 -22.60 15.74
CA GLU A 50 8.21 -22.09 14.42
C GLU A 50 8.99 -20.79 14.19
N SER A 51 9.57 -20.65 13.00
CA SER A 51 10.35 -19.47 12.65
C SER A 51 9.43 -18.34 12.20
N VAL A 52 9.54 -17.20 12.87
CA VAL A 52 8.77 -16.00 12.52
C VAL A 52 9.21 -15.48 11.17
N LYS A 53 8.27 -15.33 10.24
CA LYS A 53 8.47 -14.65 8.96
C LYS A 53 7.85 -13.27 9.05
N TYR A 54 8.68 -12.24 8.99
CA TYR A 54 8.22 -10.86 8.96
C TYR A 54 7.56 -10.57 7.62
N SER A 55 6.34 -10.05 7.66
CA SER A 55 5.64 -9.53 6.50
C SER A 55 5.08 -8.15 6.82
N SER A 56 5.02 -7.29 5.79
CA SER A 56 4.33 -6.01 5.88
C SER A 56 2.84 -6.24 5.66
N ILE A 57 2.02 -5.89 6.66
CA ILE A 57 0.56 -5.95 6.55
C ILE A 57 0.07 -4.55 6.19
N SER A 58 -0.48 -4.39 4.98
CA SER A 58 -1.15 -3.16 4.57
C SER A 58 -2.63 -3.23 4.93
N SER A 59 -3.11 -2.30 5.76
CA SER A 59 -4.54 -2.16 6.08
C SER A 59 -5.13 -1.03 5.24
N SER A 60 -6.01 -1.36 4.29
CA SER A 60 -6.75 -0.36 3.51
C SER A 60 -7.95 0.14 4.32
N ILE A 61 -8.04 1.46 4.51
CA ILE A 61 -9.18 2.12 5.15
C ILE A 61 -10.03 2.74 4.05
N SER A 62 -11.34 2.47 4.05
CA SER A 62 -12.29 3.02 3.09
C SER A 62 -13.23 3.96 3.80
N GLU A 63 -13.22 5.23 3.40
CA GLU A 63 -14.10 6.28 3.91
C GLU A 63 -15.11 6.68 2.85
N THR A 64 -16.29 7.14 3.27
CA THR A 64 -17.31 7.67 2.35
C THR A 64 -17.21 9.18 2.29
N GLY A 65 -17.20 9.75 1.09
CA GLY A 65 -17.12 11.19 0.85
C GLY A 65 -18.13 11.66 -0.18
N ARG A 66 -18.34 12.98 -0.26
CA ARG A 66 -19.16 13.59 -1.31
C ARG A 66 -18.27 13.92 -2.49
N LEU A 67 -18.73 13.58 -3.70
CA LEU A 67 -18.07 13.97 -4.93
C LEU A 67 -18.49 15.39 -5.31
N SER A 68 -17.53 16.18 -5.74
CA SER A 68 -17.74 17.49 -6.35
C SER A 68 -17.11 17.51 -7.74
N SER A 69 -17.60 18.40 -8.59
CA SER A 69 -16.96 18.68 -9.87
C SER A 69 -15.52 19.13 -9.64
N ILE A 70 -14.61 18.65 -10.48
CA ILE A 70 -13.20 19.05 -10.43
C ILE A 70 -13.06 20.52 -10.85
N ALA A 71 -13.86 20.95 -11.82
CA ALA A 71 -13.91 22.32 -12.30
C ALA A 71 -15.34 22.70 -12.64
N GLU A 72 -15.77 23.87 -12.17
CA GLU A 72 -17.00 24.54 -12.55
C GLU A 72 -16.59 25.84 -13.26
N ILE A 73 -17.13 26.06 -14.46
CA ILE A 73 -16.70 27.15 -15.34
C ILE A 73 -17.95 27.87 -15.85
N ASP A 74 -17.97 29.18 -15.64
CA ASP A 74 -18.97 30.06 -16.22
C ASP A 74 -18.48 30.58 -17.57
N ILE A 75 -19.28 30.36 -18.62
CA ILE A 75 -18.96 30.81 -19.97
C ILE A 75 -19.74 32.10 -20.23
N VAL A 76 -19.01 33.16 -20.54
CA VAL A 76 -19.57 34.48 -20.86
C VAL A 76 -19.16 34.85 -22.28
N ALA A 77 -20.08 35.45 -23.03
CA ALA A 77 -19.79 35.96 -24.36
C ALA A 77 -18.94 37.23 -24.26
N GLU A 78 -17.84 37.31 -25.01
CA GLU A 78 -17.01 38.52 -25.10
C GLU A 78 -17.70 39.64 -25.89
N ALA A 79 -18.61 39.28 -26.79
CA ALA A 79 -19.35 40.21 -27.63
C ALA A 79 -20.86 40.08 -27.39
N SER A 80 -21.54 41.22 -27.48
CA SER A 80 -23.00 41.29 -27.48
C SER A 80 -23.54 41.08 -28.88
N GLY A 81 -24.70 40.42 -29.00
CA GLY A 81 -25.41 40.29 -30.27
C GLY A 81 -26.43 39.17 -30.26
N LYS A 82 -27.07 38.97 -31.40
CA LYS A 82 -28.01 37.87 -31.61
C LYS A 82 -27.25 36.53 -31.65
N ILE A 83 -27.73 35.56 -30.90
CA ILE A 83 -27.16 34.21 -30.85
C ILE A 83 -27.72 33.39 -32.01
N GLU A 84 -26.82 32.79 -32.79
CA GLU A 84 -27.11 31.78 -33.80
C GLU A 84 -26.63 30.40 -33.35
N GLY A 85 -27.28 29.36 -33.85
CA GLY A 85 -27.00 27.98 -33.47
C GLY A 85 -25.55 27.58 -33.81
N GLY A 86 -24.83 27.07 -32.81
CA GLY A 86 -23.51 26.47 -32.99
C GLY A 86 -23.59 24.99 -33.37
N GLN A 87 -22.44 24.31 -33.28
CA GLN A 87 -22.34 22.87 -33.51
C GLN A 87 -22.90 22.06 -32.32
N VAL A 88 -22.83 22.61 -31.11
CA VAL A 88 -23.31 21.96 -29.89
C VAL A 88 -24.70 22.47 -29.54
N SER A 89 -25.64 21.56 -29.31
CA SER A 89 -26.96 21.93 -28.77
C SER A 89 -26.81 22.28 -27.29
N LEU A 90 -26.93 23.56 -26.94
CA LEU A 90 -26.85 24.10 -25.57
C LEU A 90 -28.09 23.75 -24.73
N LYS A 91 -28.42 22.46 -24.66
CA LYS A 91 -29.44 21.93 -23.76
C LYS A 91 -28.77 21.44 -22.49
N LYS A 92 -29.54 21.41 -21.40
CA LYS A 92 -29.07 20.86 -20.12
C LYS A 92 -28.56 19.43 -20.33
N GLY A 93 -27.37 19.13 -19.83
CA GLY A 93 -26.72 17.83 -19.95
C GLY A 93 -25.97 17.59 -21.27
N ALA A 94 -25.84 18.59 -22.14
CA ALA A 94 -24.97 18.49 -23.31
C ALA A 94 -23.50 18.43 -22.91
N ARG A 95 -22.73 17.60 -23.62
CA ARG A 95 -21.28 17.50 -23.45
C ARG A 95 -20.59 18.30 -24.55
N PHE A 96 -19.57 19.06 -24.18
CA PHE A 96 -18.71 19.78 -25.11
C PHE A 96 -17.25 19.64 -24.68
N SER A 97 -16.36 19.85 -25.63
CA SER A 97 -14.92 19.81 -25.44
C SER A 97 -14.31 21.18 -25.70
N LYS A 98 -13.08 21.37 -25.23
CA LYS A 98 -12.32 22.59 -25.52
C LYS A 98 -12.14 22.73 -27.03
N GLY A 99 -12.59 23.86 -27.58
CA GLY A 99 -12.52 24.17 -29.02
C GLY A 99 -13.84 24.00 -29.76
N ASP A 100 -14.86 23.40 -29.13
CA ASP A 100 -16.17 23.26 -29.77
C ASP A 100 -16.88 24.62 -29.85
N VAL A 101 -17.49 24.90 -31.01
CA VAL A 101 -18.29 26.12 -31.21
C VAL A 101 -19.67 25.91 -30.58
N LEU A 102 -19.83 26.45 -29.37
CA LEU A 102 -21.06 26.38 -28.59
C LEU A 102 -22.21 27.16 -29.25
N PHE A 103 -21.93 28.40 -29.65
CA PHE A 103 -22.84 29.28 -30.36
C PHE A 103 -22.04 30.33 -31.13
N VAL A 104 -22.66 30.92 -32.14
CA VAL A 104 -22.06 32.00 -32.93
C VAL A 104 -22.86 33.27 -32.65
N VAL A 105 -22.18 34.37 -32.37
CA VAL A 105 -22.83 35.68 -32.32
C VAL A 105 -22.88 36.23 -33.73
N TYR A 106 -24.05 36.69 -34.16
CA TYR A 106 -24.30 37.17 -35.52
C TYR A 106 -23.22 38.19 -35.97
N PRO A 107 -22.37 37.84 -36.96
CA PRO A 107 -21.14 38.59 -37.21
C PRO A 107 -21.35 39.85 -38.06
N ASP A 108 -22.43 39.94 -38.82
CA ASP A 108 -22.59 41.00 -39.81
C ASP A 108 -22.66 42.39 -39.17
N GLU A 109 -23.31 42.53 -38.01
CA GLU A 109 -23.35 43.79 -37.26
C GLU A 109 -21.94 44.25 -36.85
N ALA A 110 -21.11 43.33 -36.35
CA ALA A 110 -19.74 43.61 -35.98
C ALA A 110 -18.89 43.98 -37.20
N ILE A 111 -19.05 43.26 -38.32
CA ILE A 111 -18.35 43.54 -39.58
C ILE A 111 -18.77 44.91 -40.15
N LEU A 112 -20.06 45.22 -40.15
CA LEU A 112 -20.58 46.50 -40.64
C LEU A 112 -20.13 47.65 -39.74
N SER A 113 -20.14 47.48 -38.42
CA SER A 113 -19.60 48.47 -37.47
C SER A 113 -18.10 48.70 -37.71
N LEU A 114 -17.32 47.64 -37.92
CA LEU A 114 -15.90 47.74 -38.24
C LEU A 114 -15.66 48.47 -39.57
N LYS A 115 -16.44 48.16 -40.60
CA LYS A 115 -16.38 48.87 -41.90
C LYS A 115 -16.71 50.35 -41.76
N ALA A 116 -17.75 50.70 -41.01
CA ALA A 116 -18.12 52.09 -40.76
C ALA A 116 -16.99 52.85 -40.04
N ARG A 117 -16.38 52.24 -39.01
CA ARG A 117 -15.21 52.80 -38.30
C ARG A 117 -14.01 52.98 -39.22
N LYS A 118 -13.74 52.01 -40.11
CA LYS A 118 -12.67 52.12 -41.11
C LYS A 118 -12.90 53.30 -42.06
N SER A 119 -14.10 53.45 -42.59
CA SER A 119 -14.43 54.58 -43.48
C SER A 119 -14.36 55.91 -42.74
N GLN A 120 -14.83 55.98 -41.49
CA GLN A 120 -14.68 57.18 -40.66
C GLN A 120 -13.21 57.51 -40.43
N TYR A 121 -12.37 56.52 -40.14
CA TYR A 121 -10.92 56.70 -39.99
C TYR A 121 -10.28 57.23 -41.28
N GLN A 122 -10.61 56.66 -42.45
CA GLN A 122 -10.09 57.12 -43.73
C GLN A 122 -10.51 58.56 -44.05
N ASN A 123 -11.74 58.94 -43.74
CA ASN A 123 -12.22 60.31 -43.94
C ASN A 123 -11.48 61.30 -43.02
N ILE A 124 -11.28 60.94 -41.75
CA ILE A 124 -10.50 61.74 -40.81
C ILE A 124 -9.05 61.86 -41.30
N LEU A 125 -8.43 60.74 -41.69
CA LEU A 125 -7.07 60.70 -42.18
C LEU A 125 -6.90 61.58 -43.42
N ALA A 126 -7.79 61.45 -44.42
CA ALA A 126 -7.77 62.28 -45.62
C ALA A 126 -7.94 63.77 -45.31
N SER A 127 -8.67 64.12 -44.25
CA SER A 127 -8.85 65.52 -43.84
C SER A 127 -7.62 66.13 -43.15
N ILE A 128 -6.81 65.32 -42.46
CA ILE A 128 -5.63 65.79 -41.71
C ILE A 128 -4.31 65.61 -42.47
N ILE A 129 -4.26 64.75 -43.49
CA ILE A 129 -3.05 64.53 -44.30
C ILE A 129 -2.47 65.84 -44.86
N PRO A 130 -3.26 66.77 -45.43
CA PRO A 130 -2.71 68.02 -45.96
C PRO A 130 -1.98 68.84 -44.89
N ASP A 131 -2.57 68.95 -43.70
CA ASP A 131 -1.96 69.68 -42.57
C ASP A 131 -0.69 68.96 -42.08
N LEU A 132 -0.72 67.62 -42.02
CA LEU A 132 0.45 66.81 -41.64
C LEU A 132 1.61 66.96 -42.64
N VAL A 133 1.33 67.07 -43.94
CA VAL A 133 2.37 67.29 -44.97
C VAL A 133 2.99 68.68 -44.84
N ILE A 134 2.21 69.70 -44.50
CA ILE A 134 2.71 71.05 -44.27
C ILE A 134 3.57 71.11 -43.00
N ASP A 135 3.10 70.50 -41.92
CA ASP A 135 3.77 70.54 -40.62
C ASP A 135 5.01 69.61 -40.57
N TYR A 136 5.01 68.51 -41.34
CA TYR A 136 6.06 67.49 -41.36
C TYR A 136 6.51 67.10 -42.78
N PRO A 137 7.21 67.97 -43.51
CA PRO A 137 7.60 67.73 -44.90
C PRO A 137 8.54 66.52 -45.08
N GLU A 138 9.36 66.21 -44.07
CA GLU A 138 10.32 65.10 -44.10
C GLU A 138 9.65 63.72 -44.01
N ALA A 139 8.38 63.66 -43.61
CA ALA A 139 7.63 62.42 -43.41
C ALA A 139 6.57 62.16 -44.51
N GLU A 140 6.52 62.99 -45.55
CA GLU A 140 5.56 62.91 -46.66
C GLU A 140 5.49 61.50 -47.31
N GLU A 141 6.64 60.84 -47.50
CA GLU A 141 6.72 59.49 -48.06
C GLU A 141 6.00 58.41 -47.21
N ALA A 142 5.82 58.64 -45.91
CA ALA A 142 5.17 57.70 -45.01
C ALA A 142 3.63 57.81 -45.03
N PHE A 143 3.08 58.93 -45.51
CA PHE A 143 1.63 59.21 -45.47
C PHE A 143 0.93 58.98 -46.82
N GLY A 144 1.68 58.76 -47.90
CA GLY A 144 1.16 58.60 -49.26
C GLY A 144 0.76 57.18 -49.69
N GLN A 145 0.67 56.21 -48.77
CA GLN A 145 0.25 54.81 -49.05
C GLN A 145 -1.15 54.48 -48.54
#